data_AF-A0A7S0N6U7-F1
#
_entry.id   AF-A0A7S0N6U7-F1
#
_cell.length_a   1.000
_cell.length_b   1.000
_cell.length_c   1.000
_cell.angle_alpha   90.00
_cell.angle_beta   90.00
_cell.angle_gamma   90.00
#
_symmetry.space_group_name_H-M   'P 1'
#
loop_
_entity.id
_entity.type
_entity.pdbx_description
1 polymer ?
#
loop_
_entity_poly.entity_id
_entity_poly.type
_entity_poly.pdbx_seq_one_letter_code
_entity_poly.pdbx_strand_id
1 'polypeptide(L)'
;MSVADNVADSLEKSLDLSSFEEMDPSLAEGHHIFYEREVPFELRSAEGTDAPQEVGALEAIKVKILIHGDDSNPTSVRCELSSESNLFFYYYHELDEAGFRHLQEGQKLMVDFSEYAAVLLRMLNHCIKEPHSHLAVFVMHRDGSARLDFIQNMEYKFVELLSCNFQACSEDLVRQQITYRYNVVKSRLALMQARLADVNALVKIKNPSLLLQLQRAPPRITQQKRFT
;
A
#
# COMPACT_ATOMS: atom_id res chain seq x y z
N MET A 1 34.19 -18.22 15.18
CA MET A 1 32.77 -17.87 14.97
C MET A 1 32.26 -18.73 13.85
N SER A 2 31.43 -19.69 14.21
CA SER A 2 31.03 -20.77 13.32
C SER A 2 29.85 -20.32 12.44
N VAL A 3 29.65 -21.01 11.32
CA VAL A 3 28.48 -20.79 10.43
C VAL A 3 27.15 -20.93 11.20
N ALA A 4 27.13 -21.66 12.32
CA ALA A 4 25.94 -21.81 13.16
C ALA A 4 25.56 -20.52 13.92
N ASP A 5 26.53 -19.66 14.28
CA ASP A 5 26.26 -18.40 14.99
C ASP A 5 25.52 -17.40 14.07
N ASN A 6 25.87 -17.38 12.77
CA ASN A 6 25.21 -16.53 11.77
C ASN A 6 23.78 -16.99 11.45
N VAL A 7 23.50 -18.28 11.55
CA VAL A 7 22.15 -18.83 11.32
C VAL A 7 21.25 -18.50 12.52
N ALA A 8 21.76 -18.62 13.75
CA ALA A 8 21.03 -18.24 14.96
C ALA A 8 20.68 -16.74 14.98
N ASP A 9 21.64 -15.85 14.68
CA ASP A 9 21.42 -14.39 14.68
C ASP A 9 20.50 -13.92 13.54
N SER A 10 20.48 -14.67 12.42
CA SER A 10 19.51 -14.42 11.33
C SER A 10 18.09 -14.89 11.67
N LEU A 11 17.96 -15.96 12.46
CA LEU A 11 16.70 -16.50 12.94
C LEU A 11 16.09 -15.61 14.03
N GLU A 12 16.89 -15.17 15.01
CA GLU A 12 16.46 -14.22 16.06
C GLU A 12 15.95 -12.91 15.46
N LYS A 13 16.64 -12.36 14.45
CA LYS A 13 16.19 -11.15 13.75
C LYS A 13 14.97 -11.36 12.85
N SER A 14 14.73 -12.59 12.38
CA SER A 14 13.50 -12.91 11.63
C SER A 14 12.28 -13.06 12.55
N LEU A 15 12.50 -13.56 13.77
CA LEU A 15 11.49 -13.64 14.85
C LEU A 15 11.09 -12.25 15.34
N ASP A 16 12.01 -11.29 15.35
CA ASP A 16 11.70 -9.89 15.64
C ASP A 16 10.80 -9.24 14.58
N LEU A 17 10.94 -9.58 13.28
CA LEU A 17 10.09 -8.98 12.26
C LEU A 17 8.64 -9.48 12.32
N SER A 18 8.42 -10.77 12.61
CA SER A 18 7.08 -11.33 12.78
C SER A 18 6.34 -10.72 13.97
N SER A 19 7.05 -10.45 15.08
CA SER A 19 6.43 -9.83 16.25
C SER A 19 6.01 -8.37 15.99
N PHE A 20 6.72 -7.64 15.12
CA PHE A 20 6.26 -6.34 14.66
C PHE A 20 5.07 -6.45 13.72
N GLU A 21 4.99 -7.45 12.86
CA GLU A 21 3.82 -7.66 11.99
C GLU A 21 2.54 -7.97 12.78
N GLU A 22 2.65 -8.68 13.91
CA GLU A 22 1.54 -8.90 14.86
C GLU A 22 1.05 -7.64 15.58
N MET A 23 1.84 -6.56 15.59
CA MET A 23 1.47 -5.27 16.19
C MET A 23 0.77 -4.32 15.21
N ASP A 24 0.41 -4.77 14.00
CA ASP A 24 -0.30 -3.95 13.02
C ASP A 24 -1.71 -3.60 13.54
N PRO A 25 -2.02 -2.29 13.75
CA PRO A 25 -3.36 -1.88 14.16
C PRO A 25 -4.46 -2.32 13.19
N SER A 26 -4.13 -2.55 11.91
CA SER A 26 -5.09 -3.04 10.90
C SER A 26 -5.54 -4.48 11.15
N LEU A 27 -4.71 -5.31 11.80
CA LEU A 27 -5.00 -6.72 12.10
C LEU A 27 -5.82 -6.91 13.40
N ALA A 28 -6.14 -5.80 14.07
CA ALA A 28 -6.99 -5.85 15.25
C ALA A 28 -8.34 -6.50 14.93
N GLU A 29 -8.98 -7.05 15.98
CA GLU A 29 -10.33 -7.59 15.89
C GLU A 29 -10.47 -8.83 14.98
N GLY A 30 -9.38 -9.51 14.62
CA GLY A 30 -9.43 -10.77 13.88
C GLY A 30 -9.44 -10.62 12.36
N HIS A 31 -9.02 -9.46 11.85
CA HIS A 31 -8.83 -9.25 10.42
C HIS A 31 -7.54 -9.92 9.93
N HIS A 32 -7.54 -10.43 8.71
CA HIS A 32 -6.33 -10.85 8.01
C HIS A 32 -6.20 -10.13 6.67
N ILE A 33 -4.96 -10.00 6.20
CA ILE A 33 -4.64 -9.32 4.93
C ILE A 33 -4.95 -10.27 3.77
N PHE A 34 -5.89 -9.86 2.91
CA PHE A 34 -6.21 -10.54 1.66
C PHE A 34 -5.35 -10.01 0.49
N TYR A 35 -5.05 -8.71 0.50
CA TYR A 35 -4.24 -8.06 -0.53
C TYR A 35 -3.51 -6.83 0.00
N GLU A 36 -2.26 -6.63 -0.41
CA GLU A 36 -1.50 -5.43 -0.10
C GLU A 36 -0.55 -5.06 -1.24
N ARG A 37 -0.79 -3.94 -1.93
CA ARG A 37 0.09 -3.40 -2.99
C ARG A 37 -0.08 -1.90 -3.17
N GLU A 38 0.91 -1.27 -3.79
CA GLU A 38 0.80 0.10 -4.30
C GLU A 38 0.09 0.13 -5.65
N VAL A 39 -0.80 1.11 -5.81
CA VAL A 39 -1.63 1.29 -7.00
C VAL A 39 -1.63 2.76 -7.41
N PRO A 40 -1.46 3.09 -8.70
CA PRO A 40 -1.49 4.48 -9.16
C PRO A 40 -2.92 5.03 -9.09
N PHE A 41 -3.13 6.03 -8.23
CA PHE A 41 -4.41 6.72 -8.04
C PHE A 41 -4.29 8.15 -8.52
N GLU A 42 -5.30 8.64 -9.23
CA GLU A 42 -5.46 10.07 -9.51
C GLU A 42 -6.18 10.73 -8.33
N LEU A 43 -5.44 11.48 -7.52
CA LEU A 43 -5.98 12.16 -6.36
C LEU A 43 -6.58 13.50 -6.77
N ARG A 44 -7.85 13.72 -6.42
CA ARG A 44 -8.58 14.97 -6.65
C ARG A 44 -9.15 15.50 -5.35
N SER A 45 -9.14 16.81 -5.18
CA SER A 45 -9.84 17.48 -4.08
C SER A 45 -11.11 18.11 -4.60
N ALA A 46 -12.25 17.83 -3.96
CA ALA A 46 -13.51 18.47 -4.30
C ALA A 46 -13.55 19.88 -3.71
N GLU A 47 -13.05 20.87 -4.45
CA GLU A 47 -13.26 22.29 -4.15
C GLU A 47 -14.51 22.82 -4.88
N GLY A 48 -15.68 22.76 -4.23
CA GLY A 48 -16.90 23.40 -4.72
C GLY A 48 -17.81 22.55 -5.62
N THR A 49 -18.83 23.20 -6.20
CA THR A 49 -19.95 22.59 -6.96
C THR A 49 -19.65 22.32 -8.45
N ASP A 50 -18.47 22.69 -8.95
CA ASP A 50 -18.12 22.48 -10.35
C ASP A 50 -17.43 21.14 -10.57
N ALA A 51 -17.67 20.55 -11.74
CA ALA A 51 -17.02 19.31 -12.17
C ALA A 51 -15.49 19.43 -11.99
N PRO A 52 -14.79 18.37 -11.52
CA PRO A 52 -13.36 18.44 -11.24
C PRO A 52 -12.61 18.80 -12.53
N GLN A 53 -12.19 20.07 -12.64
CA GLN A 53 -11.51 20.60 -13.82
C GLN A 53 -9.98 20.54 -13.68
N GLU A 54 -9.49 20.23 -12.48
CA GLU A 54 -8.08 19.98 -12.22
C GLU A 54 -7.79 18.49 -12.46
N VAL A 55 -6.89 18.23 -13.43
CA VAL A 55 -6.25 16.92 -13.59
C VAL A 55 -5.56 16.61 -12.26
N GLY A 56 -6.01 15.56 -11.57
CA GLY A 56 -5.50 15.20 -10.26
C GLY A 56 -4.05 14.74 -10.32
N ALA A 57 -3.36 14.78 -9.18
CA ALA A 57 -2.00 14.26 -9.09
C ALA A 57 -2.04 12.72 -9.10
N LEU A 58 -1.24 12.10 -9.97
CA LEU A 58 -1.07 10.65 -9.96
C LEU A 58 -0.09 10.27 -8.85
N GLU A 59 -0.57 9.57 -7.82
CA GLU A 59 0.24 9.11 -6.70
C GLU A 59 0.15 7.58 -6.55
N ALA A 60 1.25 6.97 -6.12
CA ALA A 60 1.26 5.56 -5.73
C ALA A 60 0.68 5.43 -4.32
N ILE A 61 -0.56 4.96 -4.23
CA ILE A 61 -1.26 4.76 -2.97
C ILE A 61 -1.15 3.30 -2.57
N LYS A 62 -0.74 3.06 -1.32
CA LYS A 62 -0.69 1.73 -0.74
C LYS A 62 -2.09 1.31 -0.33
N VAL A 63 -2.58 0.25 -0.95
CA VAL A 63 -3.91 -0.32 -0.73
C VAL A 63 -3.77 -1.63 0.03
N LYS A 64 -4.48 -1.76 1.15
CA LYS A 64 -4.58 -2.99 1.95
C LYS A 64 -6.04 -3.42 1.99
N ILE A 65 -6.35 -4.61 1.48
CA ILE A 65 -7.67 -5.24 1.63
C ILE A 65 -7.56 -6.27 2.75
N LEU A 66 -8.43 -6.14 3.74
CA LEU A 66 -8.56 -7.03 4.88
C LEU A 66 -9.93 -7.68 4.88
N ILE A 67 -9.96 -8.92 5.33
CA ILE A 67 -11.19 -9.70 5.52
C ILE A 67 -11.31 -10.01 7.00
N HIS A 68 -12.52 -9.89 7.54
CA HIS A 68 -12.87 -10.42 8.86
C HIS A 68 -13.76 -11.66 8.68
N GLY A 69 -13.40 -12.76 9.34
CA GLY A 69 -14.05 -14.06 9.16
C GLY A 69 -13.38 -14.92 8.08
N ASP A 70 -14.08 -15.93 7.57
CA ASP A 70 -13.52 -16.87 6.59
C ASP A 70 -13.54 -16.29 5.17
N ASP A 71 -12.53 -16.59 4.35
CA ASP A 71 -12.46 -16.12 2.95
C ASP A 71 -13.69 -16.50 2.11
N SER A 72 -14.28 -17.68 2.36
CA SER A 72 -15.48 -18.14 1.65
C SER A 72 -16.77 -17.51 2.16
N ASN A 73 -16.75 -16.98 3.39
CA ASN A 73 -17.93 -16.39 4.04
C ASN A 73 -17.49 -15.21 4.92
N PRO A 74 -17.04 -14.11 4.28
CA PRO A 74 -16.53 -12.96 5.01
C PRO A 74 -17.66 -12.30 5.80
N THR A 75 -17.35 -11.85 7.00
CA THR A 75 -18.27 -11.06 7.82
C THR A 75 -18.18 -9.58 7.44
N SER A 76 -16.96 -9.07 7.22
CA SER A 76 -16.73 -7.74 6.66
C SER A 76 -15.51 -7.74 5.74
N VAL A 77 -15.51 -6.79 4.80
CA VAL A 77 -14.37 -6.48 3.93
C VAL A 77 -13.98 -5.04 4.17
N ARG A 78 -12.74 -4.83 4.59
CA ARG A 78 -12.15 -3.51 4.84
C ARG A 78 -11.06 -3.22 3.81
N CYS A 79 -11.11 -2.07 3.16
CA CYS A 79 -10.09 -1.58 2.25
C CYS A 79 -9.49 -0.30 2.86
N GLU A 80 -8.19 -0.31 3.12
CA GLU A 80 -7.45 0.81 3.68
C GLU A 80 -6.52 1.40 2.63
N LEU A 81 -6.47 2.73 2.58
CA LEU A 81 -5.63 3.52 1.70
C LEU A 81 -4.65 4.32 2.54
N SER A 82 -3.36 4.21 2.24
CA SER A 82 -2.30 4.97 2.89
C SER A 82 -1.30 5.51 1.87
N SER A 83 -0.69 6.65 2.18
CA SER A 83 0.36 7.23 1.35
C SER A 83 1.72 7.21 2.05
N GLU A 84 2.80 7.13 1.26
CA GLU A 84 4.17 7.36 1.71
C GLU A 84 4.56 8.86 1.64
N SER A 85 3.94 9.62 0.74
CA SER A 85 4.18 11.06 0.58
C SER A 85 3.52 11.88 1.69
N ASN A 86 2.36 11.43 2.16
CA ASN A 86 1.58 12.08 3.21
C ASN A 86 1.22 11.07 4.31
N LEU A 87 1.87 11.18 5.47
CA LEU A 87 1.66 10.29 6.62
C LEU A 87 0.25 10.39 7.23
N PHE A 88 -0.43 11.52 7.07
CA PHE A 88 -1.79 11.74 7.57
C PHE A 88 -2.87 11.25 6.59
N PHE A 89 -2.48 10.87 5.38
CA PHE A 89 -3.39 10.25 4.43
C PHE A 89 -3.66 8.81 4.88
N TYR A 90 -4.81 8.62 5.53
CA TYR A 90 -5.31 7.32 5.91
C TYR A 90 -6.84 7.30 5.80
N TYR A 91 -7.33 6.54 4.83
CA TYR A 91 -8.74 6.38 4.55
C TYR A 91 -9.11 4.91 4.61
N TYR A 92 -10.34 4.62 5.00
CA TYR A 92 -10.86 3.27 4.99
C TYR A 92 -12.25 3.21 4.38
N HIS A 93 -12.54 2.08 3.78
CA HIS A 93 -13.83 1.67 3.30
C HIS A 93 -14.12 0.32 3.95
N GLU A 94 -15.24 0.18 4.65
CA GLU A 94 -15.61 -1.09 5.27
C GLU A 94 -17.08 -1.38 4.98
N LEU A 95 -17.36 -2.61 4.57
CA LEU A 95 -18.70 -3.11 4.34
C LEU A 95 -18.87 -4.49 4.95
N ASP A 96 -20.05 -4.70 5.53
CA ASP A 96 -20.60 -6.01 5.83
C ASP A 96 -21.56 -6.46 4.71
N GLU A 97 -22.17 -7.64 4.85
CA GLU A 97 -23.08 -8.18 3.86
C GLU A 97 -24.29 -7.25 3.61
N ALA A 98 -24.81 -6.61 4.67
CA ALA A 98 -25.94 -5.70 4.57
C ALA A 98 -25.57 -4.43 3.80
N GLY A 99 -24.43 -3.81 4.11
CA GLY A 99 -23.89 -2.66 3.38
C GLY A 99 -23.59 -2.99 1.93
N PHE A 100 -23.05 -4.18 1.65
CA PHE A 100 -22.80 -4.63 0.29
C PHE A 100 -24.09 -4.77 -0.53
N ARG A 101 -25.21 -5.23 0.03
CA ARG A 101 -26.48 -5.30 -0.72
C ARG A 101 -26.92 -3.94 -1.24
N HIS A 102 -26.73 -2.87 -0.47
CA HIS A 102 -27.03 -1.51 -0.93
C HIS A 102 -26.11 -1.08 -2.07
N LEU A 103 -24.83 -1.44 -2.01
CA LEU A 103 -23.87 -1.19 -3.08
C LEU A 103 -24.20 -2.01 -4.34
N GLN A 104 -24.56 -3.29 -4.16
CA GLN A 104 -24.95 -4.23 -5.20
C GLN A 104 -26.19 -3.73 -5.96
N GLU A 105 -27.22 -3.28 -5.25
CA GLU A 105 -28.42 -2.70 -5.85
C GLU A 105 -28.14 -1.34 -6.51
N GLY A 106 -27.39 -0.46 -5.83
CA GLY A 106 -27.09 0.89 -6.30
C GLY A 106 -26.24 0.92 -7.57
N GLN A 107 -25.31 -0.03 -7.71
CA GLN A 107 -24.37 -0.10 -8.83
C GLN A 107 -24.62 -1.31 -9.76
N LYS A 108 -25.69 -2.07 -9.51
CA LYS A 108 -26.11 -3.24 -10.29
C LYS A 108 -25.01 -4.30 -10.43
N LEU A 109 -24.31 -4.58 -9.33
CA LEU A 109 -23.31 -5.65 -9.31
C LEU A 109 -24.00 -7.01 -9.40
N MET A 110 -23.40 -7.92 -10.16
CA MET A 110 -23.91 -9.29 -10.36
C MET A 110 -23.21 -10.33 -9.49
N VAL A 111 -22.28 -9.90 -8.64
CA VAL A 111 -21.46 -10.76 -7.77
C VAL A 111 -22.04 -10.81 -6.36
N ASP A 112 -21.73 -11.89 -5.65
CA ASP A 112 -22.08 -12.04 -4.23
C ASP A 112 -21.05 -11.35 -3.31
N PHE A 113 -21.40 -11.17 -2.04
CA PHE A 113 -20.53 -10.50 -1.08
C PHE A 113 -19.19 -11.22 -0.87
N SER A 114 -19.18 -12.56 -0.91
CA SER A 114 -17.95 -13.36 -0.80
C SER A 114 -16.95 -13.09 -1.93
N GLU A 115 -17.41 -12.60 -3.08
CA GLU A 115 -16.56 -12.24 -4.22
C GLU A 115 -16.12 -10.78 -4.20
N TYR A 116 -16.64 -9.95 -3.30
CA TYR A 116 -16.42 -8.50 -3.31
C TYR A 116 -14.93 -8.13 -3.16
N ALA A 117 -14.21 -8.76 -2.23
CA ALA A 117 -12.77 -8.56 -2.06
C ALA A 117 -11.98 -8.91 -3.34
N ALA A 118 -12.39 -9.98 -4.03
CA ALA A 118 -11.79 -10.39 -5.30
C ALA A 118 -12.13 -9.43 -6.46
N VAL A 119 -13.30 -8.78 -6.44
CA VAL A 119 -13.64 -7.70 -7.38
C VAL A 119 -12.74 -6.49 -7.17
N LEU A 120 -12.59 -6.01 -5.94
CA LEU A 120 -11.69 -4.89 -5.61
C LEU A 120 -10.25 -5.21 -6.06
N LEU A 121 -9.75 -6.40 -5.72
CA LEU A 121 -8.45 -6.91 -6.16
C LEU A 121 -8.28 -6.84 -7.68
N ARG A 122 -9.29 -7.29 -8.44
CA ARG A 122 -9.23 -7.26 -9.91
C ARG A 122 -9.17 -5.83 -10.42
N MET A 123 -10.02 -4.93 -9.91
CA MET A 123 -10.02 -3.52 -10.33
C MET A 123 -8.67 -2.84 -10.07
N LEU A 124 -8.11 -3.02 -8.87
CA LEU A 124 -6.79 -2.52 -8.51
C LEU A 124 -5.71 -3.07 -9.43
N ASN A 125 -5.72 -4.38 -9.72
CA ASN A 125 -4.74 -4.99 -10.62
C ASN A 125 -4.86 -4.50 -12.07
N HIS A 126 -6.06 -4.17 -12.56
CA HIS A 126 -6.21 -3.56 -13.88
C HIS A 126 -5.60 -2.17 -13.93
N CYS A 127 -5.80 -1.34 -12.89
CA CYS A 127 -5.15 -0.02 -12.79
C CYS A 127 -3.62 -0.11 -12.76
N ILE A 128 -3.05 -1.16 -12.17
CA ILE A 128 -1.59 -1.39 -12.19
C ILE A 128 -1.11 -1.81 -13.59
N LYS A 129 -1.81 -2.75 -14.23
CA LYS A 129 -1.35 -3.37 -15.48
C LYS A 129 -1.60 -2.49 -16.71
N GLU A 130 -2.68 -1.73 -16.71
CA GLU A 130 -3.17 -0.98 -17.86
C GLU A 130 -3.59 0.45 -17.45
N PRO A 131 -2.67 1.29 -16.93
CA PRO A 131 -3.00 2.60 -16.37
C PRO A 131 -3.57 3.61 -17.38
N HIS A 132 -3.43 3.35 -18.69
CA HIS A 132 -4.02 4.19 -19.75
C HIS A 132 -5.49 3.83 -20.05
N SER A 133 -5.90 2.60 -19.75
CA SER A 133 -7.27 2.11 -19.97
C SER A 133 -8.06 2.03 -18.67
N HIS A 134 -7.43 1.69 -17.55
CA HIS A 134 -8.07 1.55 -16.25
C HIS A 134 -7.49 2.56 -15.27
N LEU A 135 -8.34 3.44 -14.77
CA LEU A 135 -8.00 4.54 -13.87
C LEU A 135 -8.68 4.34 -12.52
N ALA A 136 -7.96 4.66 -11.45
CA ALA A 136 -8.52 4.77 -10.10
C ALA A 136 -8.51 6.25 -9.72
N VAL A 137 -9.68 6.88 -9.65
CA VAL A 137 -9.81 8.30 -9.31
C VAL A 137 -10.31 8.42 -7.88
N PHE A 138 -9.55 9.05 -7.00
CA PHE A 138 -9.89 9.23 -5.60
C PHE A 138 -10.21 10.69 -5.32
N VAL A 139 -11.49 10.97 -5.09
CA VAL A 139 -12.02 12.31 -4.83
C VAL A 139 -12.20 12.49 -3.32
N MET A 140 -11.47 13.43 -2.73
CA MET A 140 -11.55 13.75 -1.31
C MET A 140 -12.42 14.99 -1.08
N HIS A 141 -13.33 14.91 -0.12
CA HIS A 141 -14.19 16.00 0.32
C HIS A 141 -13.69 16.62 1.63
N ARG A 142 -14.12 17.86 1.91
CA ARG A 142 -13.68 18.62 3.09
C ARG A 142 -14.24 18.09 4.42
N ASP A 143 -15.32 17.31 4.37
CA ASP A 143 -15.93 16.66 5.53
C ASP A 143 -15.20 15.36 5.95
N GLY A 144 -14.13 15.00 5.23
CA GLY A 144 -13.38 13.77 5.44
C GLY A 144 -14.01 12.56 4.76
N SER A 145 -15.14 12.71 4.07
CA SER A 145 -15.62 11.68 3.15
C SER A 145 -14.77 11.69 1.88
N ALA A 146 -14.67 10.55 1.24
CA ALA A 146 -14.00 10.41 -0.05
C ALA A 146 -14.69 9.36 -0.89
N ARG A 147 -14.47 9.42 -2.20
CA ARG A 147 -15.03 8.48 -3.17
C ARG A 147 -13.94 7.99 -4.09
N LEU A 148 -13.82 6.68 -4.22
CA LEU A 148 -12.94 6.01 -5.17
C LEU A 148 -13.77 5.50 -6.34
N ASP A 149 -13.50 6.02 -7.53
CA ASP A 149 -14.12 5.58 -8.77
C ASP A 149 -13.10 4.81 -9.63
N PHE A 150 -13.43 3.56 -9.96
CA PHE A 150 -12.73 2.80 -10.98
C PHE A 150 -13.34 3.11 -12.34
N ILE A 151 -12.54 3.65 -13.24
CA ILE A 151 -13.00 4.15 -14.54
C ILE A 151 -12.25 3.41 -15.64
N GLN A 152 -13.00 2.94 -16.63
CA GLN A 152 -12.45 2.41 -17.87
C GLN A 152 -12.55 3.44 -19.00
N ASN A 153 -11.42 3.72 -19.63
CA ASN A 153 -11.34 4.49 -20.86
C ASN A 153 -11.54 3.56 -22.06
N MET A 154 -12.68 3.73 -22.74
CA MET A 154 -13.04 3.04 -23.97
C MET A 154 -12.64 3.84 -25.23
N GLU A 155 -11.61 4.68 -25.14
CA GLU A 155 -11.08 5.61 -26.17
C GLU A 155 -11.99 6.81 -26.50
N TYR A 156 -13.30 6.57 -26.65
CA TYR A 156 -14.30 7.60 -26.98
C TYR A 156 -15.21 7.94 -25.80
N LYS A 157 -15.09 7.22 -24.68
CA LYS A 157 -15.91 7.42 -23.49
C LYS A 157 -15.23 6.85 -22.24
N PHE A 158 -15.37 7.56 -21.13
CA PHE A 158 -15.06 7.03 -19.79
C PHE A 158 -16.30 6.37 -19.20
N VAL A 159 -16.14 5.15 -18.70
CA VAL A 159 -17.21 4.36 -18.07
C VAL A 159 -16.79 4.03 -16.65
N GLU A 160 -17.60 4.43 -15.67
CA GLU A 160 -17.44 4.03 -14.27
C GLU A 160 -17.79 2.54 -14.14
N LEU A 161 -16.87 1.75 -13.60
CA LEU A 161 -17.02 0.31 -13.37
C LEU A 161 -17.49 0.02 -11.94
N LEU A 162 -16.97 0.75 -10.96
CA LEU A 162 -17.25 0.58 -9.54
C LEU A 162 -16.91 1.87 -8.79
N SER A 163 -17.76 2.24 -7.85
CA SER A 163 -17.59 3.36 -6.94
C SER A 163 -17.57 2.87 -5.49
N CYS A 164 -16.60 3.28 -4.70
CA CYS A 164 -16.50 2.94 -3.29
C CYS A 164 -16.42 4.21 -2.43
N ASN A 165 -17.23 4.29 -1.38
CA ASN A 165 -17.19 5.40 -0.44
C ASN A 165 -16.18 5.12 0.66
N PHE A 166 -15.28 6.07 0.88
CA PHE A 166 -14.24 6.03 1.90
C PHE A 166 -14.48 7.12 2.95
N GLN A 167 -13.97 6.88 4.15
CA GLN A 167 -13.97 7.84 5.24
C GLN A 167 -12.54 8.03 5.75
N ALA A 168 -12.17 9.28 6.05
CA ALA A 168 -10.92 9.58 6.72
C ALA A 168 -10.94 8.96 8.13
N CYS A 169 -9.82 8.34 8.52
CA CYS A 169 -9.68 7.78 9.85
C CYS A 169 -9.52 8.86 10.91
N SER A 170 -9.80 8.51 12.18
CA SER A 170 -9.56 9.39 13.32
C SER A 170 -8.06 9.68 13.51
N GLU A 171 -7.74 10.84 14.08
CA GLU A 171 -6.34 11.23 14.36
C GLU A 171 -5.61 10.22 15.25
N ASP A 172 -6.32 9.59 16.18
CA ASP A 172 -5.76 8.57 17.06
C ASP A 172 -5.32 7.32 16.28
N LEU A 173 -6.16 6.84 15.37
CA LEU A 173 -5.83 5.68 14.53
C LEU A 173 -4.71 6.01 13.55
N VAL A 174 -4.74 7.20 12.95
CA VAL A 174 -3.66 7.73 12.10
C VAL A 174 -2.34 7.73 12.87
N ARG A 175 -2.33 8.23 14.11
CA ARG A 175 -1.12 8.26 14.96
C ARG A 175 -0.60 6.87 15.29
N GLN A 176 -1.49 5.92 15.59
CA GLN A 176 -1.12 4.53 15.82
C GLN A 176 -0.48 3.91 14.57
N GLN A 177 -1.09 4.10 13.41
CA GLN A 177 -0.57 3.62 12.13
C GLN A 177 0.77 4.27 11.76
N ILE A 178 0.93 5.57 11.95
CA ILE A 178 2.22 6.25 11.73
C ILE A 178 3.30 5.66 12.65
N THR A 179 2.98 5.47 13.93
CA THR A 179 3.92 4.90 14.92
C THR A 179 4.32 3.48 14.54
N TYR A 180 3.35 2.65 14.16
CA TYR A 180 3.57 1.30 13.65
C TYR A 180 4.49 1.30 12.42
N ARG A 181 4.12 2.04 11.37
CA ARG A 181 4.89 2.13 10.11
C ARG A 181 6.32 2.60 10.37
N TYR A 182 6.49 3.61 11.22
CA TYR A 182 7.81 4.11 11.62
C TYR A 182 8.65 3.03 12.29
N ASN A 183 8.07 2.31 13.25
CA ASN A 183 8.77 1.24 13.98
C ASN A 183 9.16 0.09 13.06
N VAL A 184 8.28 -0.34 12.15
CA VAL A 184 8.58 -1.37 11.16
C VAL A 184 9.75 -0.97 10.27
N VAL A 185 9.74 0.25 9.73
CA VAL A 185 10.84 0.75 8.87
C VAL A 185 12.13 0.89 9.67
N LYS A 186 12.08 1.40 10.89
CA LYS A 186 13.23 1.53 11.79
C LYS A 186 13.87 0.18 12.09
N SER A 187 13.06 -0.83 12.41
CA SER A 187 13.53 -2.20 12.69
C SER A 187 14.12 -2.84 11.42
N ARG A 188 13.45 -2.72 10.27
CA ARG A 188 13.97 -3.19 8.98
C ARG A 188 15.30 -2.54 8.61
N LEU A 189 15.45 -1.22 8.86
CA LEU A 189 16.69 -0.50 8.62
C LEU A 189 17.82 -1.02 9.52
N ALA A 190 17.56 -1.19 10.82
CA ALA A 190 18.54 -1.73 11.76
C ALA A 190 19.02 -3.13 11.34
N LEU A 191 18.09 -3.99 10.90
CA LEU A 191 18.41 -5.32 10.37
C LEU A 191 19.31 -5.24 9.12
N MET A 192 18.95 -4.39 8.16
CA MET A 192 19.72 -4.26 6.92
C MET A 192 21.11 -3.67 7.18
N GLN A 193 21.25 -2.74 8.13
CA GLN A 193 22.54 -2.21 8.57
C GLN A 193 23.41 -3.29 9.22
N ALA A 194 22.84 -4.14 10.08
CA ALA A 194 23.55 -5.26 10.69
C ALA A 194 24.03 -6.26 9.63
N ARG A 195 23.15 -6.67 8.71
CA ARG A 195 23.51 -7.57 7.59
C ARG A 195 24.63 -6.99 6.72
N LEU A 196 24.58 -5.69 6.43
CA LEU A 196 25.61 -5.02 5.64
C LEU A 196 26.96 -5.02 6.38
N ALA A 197 26.95 -4.80 7.70
CA ALA A 197 28.16 -4.89 8.53
C ALA A 197 28.76 -6.30 8.52
N ASP A 198 27.93 -7.35 8.63
CA ASP A 198 28.36 -8.75 8.60
C ASP A 198 28.97 -9.12 7.24
N VAL A 199 28.32 -8.73 6.14
CA VAL A 199 28.83 -8.94 4.78
C VAL A 199 30.15 -8.18 4.59
N ASN A 200 30.25 -6.94 5.05
CA ASN A 200 31.48 -6.16 4.97
C ASN A 200 32.62 -6.82 5.76
N ALA A 201 32.35 -7.34 6.96
CA ALA A 201 33.32 -8.10 7.75
C ALA A 201 33.76 -9.39 7.03
N LEU A 202 32.82 -10.12 6.41
CA LEU A 202 33.13 -11.35 5.68
C LEU A 202 33.95 -11.11 4.41
N VAL A 203 33.69 -10.01 3.69
CA VAL A 203 34.50 -9.60 2.53
C VAL A 203 35.90 -9.15 2.97
N LYS A 204 36.04 -8.44 4.11
CA LYS A 204 37.36 -8.10 4.68
C LYS A 204 38.22 -9.34 4.93
N ILE A 205 37.59 -10.41 5.43
CA ILE A 205 38.29 -11.66 5.78
C ILE A 205 38.61 -12.49 4.54
N LYS A 206 37.66 -12.63 3.59
CA LYS A 206 37.81 -13.54 2.45
C LYS A 206 38.53 -12.95 1.24
N ASN A 207 38.36 -11.65 0.97
CA ASN A 207 38.92 -11.01 -0.23
C ASN A 207 39.25 -9.52 0.02
N PRO A 208 40.34 -9.23 0.76
CA PRO A 208 40.73 -7.84 1.11
C PRO A 208 41.02 -6.98 -0.14
N SER A 209 41.47 -7.60 -1.23
CA SER A 209 41.78 -6.96 -2.52
C SER A 209 40.54 -6.35 -3.20
N LEU A 210 39.39 -7.01 -3.06
CA LEU A 210 38.12 -6.61 -3.68
C LEU A 210 37.48 -5.42 -2.95
N LEU A 211 37.73 -5.35 -1.63
CA LEU A 211 37.30 -4.25 -0.78
C LEU A 211 38.05 -2.96 -1.08
N LEU A 212 39.35 -3.06 -1.36
CA LEU A 212 40.18 -1.94 -1.81
C LEU A 212 39.73 -1.40 -3.16
N GLN A 213 39.18 -2.25 -4.04
CA GLN A 213 38.62 -1.83 -5.32
C GLN A 213 37.23 -1.19 -5.18
N LEU A 214 36.37 -1.71 -4.30
CA LEU A 214 35.07 -1.09 -3.97
C LEU A 214 35.21 0.28 -3.32
N GLN A 215 36.19 0.46 -2.41
CA GLN A 215 36.49 1.76 -1.80
C GLN A 215 37.09 2.78 -2.77
N ARG A 216 37.69 2.32 -3.88
CA ARG A 216 38.26 3.18 -4.93
C ARG A 216 37.27 3.55 -6.03
N ALA A 217 36.07 2.98 -6.05
CA ALA A 217 35.04 3.37 -7.01
C ALA A 217 34.38 4.68 -6.56
N PRO A 218 34.59 5.82 -7.24
CA PRO A 218 33.86 7.04 -6.93
C PRO A 218 32.37 6.85 -7.25
N PRO A 219 31.45 7.51 -6.52
CA PRO A 219 30.05 7.52 -6.88
C PRO A 219 29.92 8.10 -8.30
N ARG A 220 29.38 7.32 -9.24
CA ARG A 220 28.98 7.84 -10.56
C ARG A 220 27.79 8.77 -10.35
N ILE A 221 28.05 10.02 -9.98
CA ILE A 221 27.11 11.12 -10.15
C ILE A 221 27.11 11.42 -11.65
N THR A 222 26.22 10.77 -12.40
CA THR A 222 25.97 11.11 -13.79
C THR A 222 25.14 12.39 -13.79
N GLN A 223 25.80 13.55 -13.62
CA GLN A 223 25.22 14.83 -14.01
C GLN A 223 25.07 14.81 -15.54
N GLN A 224 23.87 14.51 -16.02
CA GLN A 224 23.47 14.80 -17.39
C GLN A 224 23.45 16.31 -17.56
N LYS A 225 24.56 16.86 -18.08
CA LYS A 225 24.61 18.20 -18.62
C LYS A 225 23.63 18.27 -19.80
N ARG A 226 22.53 19.00 -19.61
CA ARG A 226 21.79 19.61 -20.73
C ARG A 226 22.75 20.54 -21.46
N PHE A 227 23.00 20.26 -22.74
CA PHE A 227 23.50 21.24 -23.69
C PHE A 227 22.47 21.36 -24.81
N THR A 228 22.01 22.61 -24.96
CA THR A 228 21.41 23.28 -26.12
C THR A 228 20.27 22.57 -26.85
#